data_AF-A0A9X0LFZ0-F1
#
_entry.id   AF-A0A9X0LFZ0-F1
#
_cell.length_a   1.000
_cell.length_b   1.000
_cell.length_c   1.000
_cell.angle_alpha   90.00
_cell.angle_beta   90.00
_cell.angle_gamma   90.00
#
_symmetry.space_group_name_H-M   'P 1'
#
loop_
_entity.id
_entity.type
_entity.pdbx_description
1 polymer ?
#
loop_
_entity_poly.entity_id
_entity_poly.type
_entity_poly.pdbx_seq_one_letter_code
_entity_poly.pdbx_strand_id
1 'polypeptide(L)'
;MSNAPGLSRRQLLSTTFAAAGAVVVGAAATAPAQAAPPRPRNWARSTSQNGWPVVDGAKVASHRVEGSDARITLAAGAVSTVLLHVLRRFHYEVGAVGRGDLIGHRTTRAVVAAFESNYLSGTAVAIRPNFYPVGSAGNFFTGEMLVIRDILAECDGVVRWGGDDRDHPSEGHFQIDVPPGDTRLDRLARTFEEWADQPDRGPGTMIDLLNARRRSAAKDLRARQRPF
;
A
#
# COMPACT_ATOMS: atom_id res chain seq x y z
N MET A 1 -40.74 50.05 -13.65
CA MET A 1 -40.51 48.92 -14.58
C MET A 1 -39.02 48.85 -14.85
N SER A 2 -38.47 47.64 -14.79
CA SER A 2 -37.06 47.24 -14.80
C SER A 2 -36.16 47.89 -15.85
N ASN A 3 -34.90 48.21 -15.50
CA ASN A 3 -33.73 47.35 -15.77
C ASN A 3 -32.42 48.07 -15.39
N ALA A 4 -31.55 47.39 -14.65
CA ALA A 4 -30.18 47.84 -14.36
C ALA A 4 -29.23 47.38 -15.49
N PRO A 5 -28.32 48.22 -15.98
CA PRO A 5 -27.23 47.78 -16.85
C PRO A 5 -26.05 47.26 -16.03
N GLY A 6 -25.50 46.13 -16.47
CA GLY A 6 -24.45 45.37 -15.79
C GLY A 6 -23.08 46.06 -15.73
N LEU A 7 -22.27 45.65 -14.75
CA LEU A 7 -20.90 46.10 -14.60
C LEU A 7 -19.91 45.04 -15.11
N SER A 8 -19.02 45.54 -15.96
CA SER A 8 -18.03 44.83 -16.75
C SER A 8 -16.79 44.43 -15.95
N ARG A 9 -16.18 43.30 -16.36
CA ARG A 9 -14.85 42.82 -15.97
C ARG A 9 -13.77 43.79 -16.49
N ARG A 10 -13.29 44.69 -15.63
CA ARG A 10 -11.92 45.25 -15.57
C ARG A 10 -12.01 46.63 -14.93
N GLN A 11 -11.50 46.75 -13.71
CA GLN A 11 -10.82 47.93 -13.17
C GLN A 11 -10.40 47.56 -11.74
N LEU A 12 -9.09 47.34 -11.57
CA LEU A 12 -8.20 48.25 -10.83
C LEU A 12 -8.29 48.05 -9.32
N LEU A 13 -7.27 47.43 -8.74
CA LEU A 13 -6.76 47.76 -7.41
C LEU A 13 -5.28 47.40 -7.37
N SER A 14 -4.49 48.30 -7.94
CA SER A 14 -3.10 48.53 -7.61
C SER A 14 -3.06 49.27 -6.27
N THR A 15 -2.58 48.62 -5.21
CA THR A 15 -2.31 49.27 -3.92
C THR A 15 -0.81 49.39 -3.71
N THR A 16 -0.33 50.62 -3.86
CA THR A 16 0.96 51.15 -3.43
C THR A 16 1.05 51.09 -1.90
N PHE A 17 2.08 50.44 -1.36
CA PHE A 17 2.42 50.53 0.07
C PHE A 17 3.21 51.81 0.34
N ALA A 18 2.61 52.72 1.12
CA ALA A 18 3.30 53.86 1.70
C ALA A 18 4.08 53.42 2.95
N ALA A 19 5.34 53.82 3.03
CA ALA A 19 6.20 53.56 4.17
C ALA A 19 5.77 54.40 5.38
N ALA A 20 5.32 53.72 6.45
CA ALA A 20 5.24 54.28 7.79
C ALA A 20 6.14 53.43 8.68
N GLY A 21 7.14 54.08 9.29
CA GLY A 21 8.14 53.44 10.14
C GLY A 21 7.50 52.72 11.33
N ALA A 22 7.70 51.42 11.38
CA ALA A 22 7.47 50.60 12.56
C ALA A 22 8.82 50.00 12.98
N VAL A 23 9.16 50.14 14.26
CA VAL A 23 10.30 49.49 14.89
C VAL A 23 10.16 47.98 14.69
N VAL A 24 11.00 47.40 13.84
CA VAL A 24 11.08 45.95 13.67
C VAL A 24 11.85 45.40 14.86
N VAL A 25 11.13 45.00 15.90
CA VAL A 25 11.66 44.04 16.87
C VAL A 25 11.82 42.73 16.08
N GLY A 26 13.07 42.40 15.74
CA GLY A 26 13.42 41.22 14.97
C GLY A 26 13.09 39.95 15.74
N ALA A 27 11.85 39.49 15.65
CA ALA A 27 11.53 38.09 15.86
C ALA A 27 12.04 37.36 14.62
N ALA A 28 13.24 36.78 14.71
CA ALA A 28 13.69 35.78 13.76
C ALA A 28 12.65 34.66 13.76
N ALA A 29 11.76 34.67 12.78
CA ALA A 29 10.87 33.55 12.52
C ALA A 29 11.79 32.37 12.17
N THR A 30 12.03 31.49 13.13
CA THR A 30 12.62 30.20 12.86
C THR A 30 11.68 29.49 11.91
N ALA A 31 12.00 29.51 10.61
CA ALA A 31 11.34 28.65 9.64
C ALA A 31 11.41 27.22 10.21
N PRO A 32 10.30 26.46 10.18
CA PRO A 32 10.34 25.09 10.66
C PRO A 32 11.42 24.37 9.85
N ALA A 33 12.41 23.82 10.55
CA ALA A 33 13.45 23.03 9.91
C ALA A 33 12.76 21.88 9.18
N GLN A 34 12.72 21.93 7.85
CA GLN A 34 12.27 20.81 7.05
C GLN A 34 13.20 19.64 7.38
N ALA A 35 12.65 18.58 7.98
CA ALA A 35 13.40 17.36 8.21
C ALA A 35 13.93 16.86 6.85
N ALA A 36 15.24 16.65 6.75
CA ALA A 36 15.83 16.09 5.55
C ALA A 36 15.17 14.74 5.24
N PRO A 37 14.90 14.41 3.95
CA PRO A 37 14.33 13.12 3.61
C PRO A 37 15.21 11.99 4.16
N PRO A 38 14.62 10.92 4.71
CA PRO A 38 15.38 9.81 5.26
C PRO A 38 16.29 9.21 4.19
N ARG A 39 17.57 9.04 4.53
CA ARG A 39 18.57 8.53 3.58
C ARG A 39 18.45 7.01 3.47
N PRO A 40 18.46 6.45 2.25
CA PRO A 40 18.52 5.00 2.07
C PRO A 40 19.75 4.42 2.78
N ARG A 41 19.55 3.31 3.49
CA ARG A 41 20.63 2.52 4.09
C ARG A 41 20.72 1.17 3.42
N ASN A 42 21.92 0.60 3.37
CA ASN A 42 22.11 -0.73 2.82
C ASN A 42 21.64 -1.80 3.82
N TRP A 43 20.80 -2.73 3.39
CA TRP A 43 20.36 -3.85 4.22
C TRP A 43 21.46 -4.92 4.34
N ALA A 44 22.03 -5.06 5.52
CA ALA A 44 23.17 -5.96 5.75
C ALA A 44 22.77 -7.40 6.10
N ARG A 45 21.52 -7.65 6.51
CA ARG A 45 21.09 -8.97 6.99
C ARG A 45 20.80 -9.91 5.82
N SER A 46 21.05 -11.20 6.02
CA SER A 46 20.66 -12.28 5.11
C SER A 46 19.17 -12.63 5.18
N THR A 47 18.45 -12.08 6.16
CA THR A 47 17.00 -12.20 6.30
C THR A 47 16.34 -10.82 6.20
N SER A 48 15.14 -10.79 5.62
CA SER A 48 14.27 -9.63 5.56
C SER A 48 13.64 -9.33 6.93
N GLN A 49 12.95 -8.20 7.06
CA GLN A 49 12.29 -7.79 8.30
C GLN A 49 11.22 -8.80 8.74
N ASN A 50 10.49 -9.42 7.81
CA ASN A 50 9.50 -10.46 8.10
C ASN A 50 10.10 -11.86 8.31
N GLY A 51 11.43 -11.97 8.44
CA GLY A 51 12.11 -13.22 8.80
C GLY A 51 12.35 -14.18 7.63
N TRP A 52 12.07 -13.77 6.40
CA TRP A 52 12.33 -14.59 5.22
C TRP A 52 13.78 -14.44 4.72
N PRO A 53 14.40 -15.48 4.17
CA PRO A 53 15.72 -15.36 3.54
C PRO A 53 15.68 -14.34 2.39
N VAL A 54 16.67 -13.46 2.33
CA VAL A 54 16.92 -12.64 1.14
C VAL A 54 17.34 -13.57 0.01
N VAL A 55 16.72 -13.43 -1.15
CA VAL A 55 16.93 -14.33 -2.30
C VAL A 55 17.46 -13.60 -3.51
N ASP A 56 18.18 -14.34 -4.35
CA ASP A 56 18.57 -13.93 -5.69
C ASP A 56 17.51 -14.36 -6.73
N GLY A 57 17.83 -14.15 -8.01
CA GLY A 57 16.91 -14.38 -9.12
C GLY A 57 16.43 -15.83 -9.29
N ALA A 58 17.11 -16.84 -8.72
CA ALA A 58 16.77 -18.25 -8.95
C ALA A 58 15.57 -18.72 -8.11
N LYS A 59 15.24 -18.04 -7.01
CA LYS A 59 14.15 -18.41 -6.09
C LYS A 59 12.89 -17.56 -6.27
N VAL A 60 12.85 -16.75 -7.31
CA VAL A 60 11.72 -15.88 -7.65
C VAL A 60 11.28 -16.13 -9.08
N ALA A 61 10.00 -15.89 -9.35
CA ALA A 61 9.44 -16.03 -10.68
C ALA A 61 8.59 -14.81 -11.04
N SER A 62 8.48 -14.52 -12.34
CA SER A 62 7.61 -13.46 -12.85
C SER A 62 6.22 -14.00 -13.12
N HIS A 63 5.23 -13.39 -12.49
CA HIS A 63 3.82 -13.75 -12.58
C HIS A 63 3.02 -12.63 -13.23
N ARG A 64 1.98 -12.99 -13.98
CA ARG A 64 0.97 -12.04 -14.46
C ARG A 64 -0.09 -11.89 -13.37
N VAL A 65 -0.57 -10.67 -13.14
CA VAL A 65 -1.77 -10.47 -12.32
C VAL A 65 -3.00 -10.79 -13.18
N GLU A 66 -3.83 -11.71 -12.70
CA GLU A 66 -5.05 -12.10 -13.39
C GLU A 66 -5.96 -10.89 -13.61
N GLY A 67 -6.55 -10.79 -14.81
CA GLY A 67 -7.41 -9.66 -15.18
C GLY A 67 -6.69 -8.45 -15.74
N SER A 68 -5.37 -8.33 -15.58
CA SER A 68 -4.61 -7.16 -16.03
C SER A 68 -3.44 -7.50 -16.96
N ASP A 69 -2.73 -6.47 -17.43
CA ASP A 69 -1.46 -6.59 -18.14
C ASP A 69 -0.24 -6.42 -17.20
N ALA A 70 -0.49 -6.25 -15.90
CA ALA A 70 0.55 -6.08 -14.90
C ALA A 70 1.32 -7.40 -14.69
N ARG A 71 2.61 -7.26 -14.43
CA ARG A 71 3.50 -8.36 -14.06
C ARG A 71 4.26 -8.02 -12.79
N ILE A 72 4.54 -9.03 -11.99
CA ILE A 72 5.29 -8.88 -10.74
C ILE A 72 6.22 -10.08 -10.54
N THR A 73 7.40 -9.84 -9.99
CA THR A 73 8.33 -10.90 -9.59
C THR A 73 8.17 -11.17 -8.10
N LEU A 74 7.94 -12.41 -7.69
CA LEU A 74 7.70 -12.81 -6.30
C LEU A 74 8.44 -14.12 -5.98
N ALA A 75 8.59 -14.43 -4.69
CA ALA A 75 9.05 -15.76 -4.28
C ALA A 75 8.04 -16.83 -4.77
N ALA A 76 8.57 -17.91 -5.32
CA ALA A 76 7.74 -18.96 -5.92
C ALA A 76 6.91 -19.73 -4.87
N GLY A 77 5.91 -20.48 -5.35
CA GLY A 77 5.05 -21.32 -4.51
C GLY A 77 3.99 -20.50 -3.75
N ALA A 78 3.67 -20.93 -2.52
CA ALA A 78 2.57 -20.40 -1.73
C ALA A 78 2.62 -18.87 -1.52
N VAL A 79 3.82 -18.28 -1.46
CA VAL A 79 3.99 -16.82 -1.38
C VAL A 79 3.39 -16.13 -2.61
N SER A 80 3.76 -16.58 -3.82
CA SER A 80 3.22 -16.01 -5.06
C SER A 80 1.72 -16.23 -5.17
N THR A 81 1.21 -17.41 -4.82
CA THR A 81 -0.24 -17.71 -4.84
C THR A 81 -1.03 -16.71 -3.99
N VAL A 82 -0.63 -16.52 -2.73
CA VAL A 82 -1.34 -15.62 -1.80
C VAL A 82 -1.23 -14.16 -2.21
N LEU A 83 -0.05 -13.67 -2.59
CA LEU A 83 0.11 -12.27 -2.98
C LEU A 83 -0.54 -11.95 -4.33
N LEU A 84 -0.62 -12.91 -5.25
CA LEU A 84 -1.37 -12.74 -6.51
C LEU A 84 -2.88 -12.67 -6.27
N HIS A 85 -3.41 -13.43 -5.30
CA HIS A 85 -4.81 -13.29 -4.88
C HIS A 85 -5.11 -11.88 -4.38
N VAL A 86 -4.26 -11.34 -3.49
CA VAL A 86 -4.37 -9.96 -2.99
C VAL A 86 -4.37 -8.95 -4.15
N LEU A 87 -3.44 -9.10 -5.09
CA LEU A 87 -3.33 -8.20 -6.25
C LEU A 87 -4.53 -8.28 -7.18
N ARG A 88 -5.03 -9.49 -7.45
CA ARG A 88 -6.23 -9.69 -8.27
C ARG A 88 -7.45 -9.03 -7.63
N ARG A 89 -7.68 -9.28 -6.34
CA ARG A 89 -8.77 -8.66 -5.58
C ARG A 89 -8.67 -7.14 -5.59
N PHE A 90 -7.48 -6.60 -5.33
CA PHE A 90 -7.24 -5.16 -5.42
C PHE A 90 -7.56 -4.63 -6.82
N HIS A 91 -7.11 -5.31 -7.87
CA HIS A 91 -7.32 -4.93 -9.26
C HIS A 91 -8.80 -4.77 -9.61
N TYR A 92 -9.62 -5.74 -9.21
CA TYR A 92 -11.04 -5.78 -9.57
C TYR A 92 -11.92 -4.90 -8.69
N GLU A 93 -11.56 -4.72 -7.41
CA GLU A 93 -12.50 -4.19 -6.41
C GLU A 93 -12.04 -2.91 -5.73
N VAL A 94 -10.77 -2.54 -5.87
CA VAL A 94 -10.22 -1.29 -5.31
C VAL A 94 -9.81 -0.36 -6.43
N GLY A 95 -8.90 -0.79 -7.29
CA GLY A 95 -8.44 0.04 -8.40
C GLY A 95 -7.59 -0.74 -9.38
N ALA A 96 -7.79 -0.46 -10.66
CA ALA A 96 -7.08 -1.14 -11.73
C ALA A 96 -5.56 -0.99 -11.57
N VAL A 97 -4.82 -2.08 -11.83
CA VAL A 97 -3.35 -2.11 -11.82
C VAL A 97 -2.91 -2.51 -13.21
N GLY A 98 -1.99 -1.77 -13.79
CA GLY A 98 -1.44 -2.02 -15.11
C GLY A 98 0.07 -2.22 -15.10
N ARG A 99 0.65 -2.26 -16.30
CA ARG A 99 2.10 -2.28 -16.47
C ARG A 99 2.79 -1.12 -15.73
N GLY A 100 3.76 -1.46 -14.89
CA GLY A 100 4.58 -0.49 -14.16
C GLY A 100 3.99 -0.05 -12.82
N ASP A 101 2.79 -0.49 -12.48
CA ASP A 101 2.14 -0.13 -11.21
C ASP A 101 2.63 -0.95 -10.01
N LEU A 102 3.43 -1.98 -10.22
CA LEU A 102 3.80 -2.93 -9.17
C LEU A 102 5.31 -2.94 -8.91
N ILE A 103 5.68 -2.97 -7.64
CA ILE A 103 7.02 -3.34 -7.18
C ILE A 103 6.92 -4.65 -6.41
N GLY A 104 7.63 -5.67 -6.87
CA GLY A 104 7.80 -6.95 -6.18
C GLY A 104 9.25 -7.16 -5.74
N HIS A 105 9.80 -8.33 -6.05
CA HIS A 105 11.20 -8.66 -5.75
C HIS A 105 12.18 -7.67 -6.38
N ARG A 106 13.21 -7.29 -5.62
CA ARG A 106 14.34 -6.50 -6.09
C ARG A 106 15.64 -7.00 -5.47
N THR A 107 16.76 -6.75 -6.15
CA THR A 107 18.11 -7.11 -5.67
C THR A 107 18.84 -5.94 -5.00
N THR A 108 18.42 -4.70 -5.29
CA THR A 108 18.97 -3.49 -4.65
C THR A 108 18.65 -3.50 -3.16
N ARG A 109 19.70 -3.63 -2.33
CA ARG A 109 19.61 -3.70 -0.88
C ARG A 109 19.41 -2.35 -0.17
N ALA A 110 19.34 -1.25 -0.92
CA ALA A 110 19.02 0.05 -0.36
C ALA A 110 17.55 0.08 0.11
N VAL A 111 17.35 0.38 1.39
CA VAL A 111 16.03 0.49 2.03
C VAL A 111 15.92 1.80 2.80
N VAL A 112 14.74 2.43 2.77
CA VAL A 112 14.46 3.60 3.63
C VAL A 112 13.79 3.10 4.91
N ALA A 113 12.74 2.30 4.79
CA ALA A 113 12.07 1.63 5.92
C ALA A 113 12.46 0.15 6.03
N ALA A 114 12.37 -0.42 7.24
CA ALA A 114 12.77 -1.82 7.47
C ALA A 114 11.92 -2.83 6.68
N PHE A 115 10.61 -2.59 6.54
CA PHE A 115 9.70 -3.46 5.79
C PHE A 115 10.10 -3.58 4.30
N GLU A 116 10.79 -2.58 3.74
CA GLU A 116 11.23 -2.65 2.34
C GLU A 116 12.25 -3.75 2.08
N SER A 117 12.89 -4.28 3.14
CA SER A 117 13.73 -5.47 3.00
C SER A 117 12.92 -6.72 2.61
N ASN A 118 11.60 -6.73 2.78
CA ASN A 118 10.71 -7.84 2.39
C ASN A 118 10.56 -7.95 0.86
N TYR A 119 10.91 -6.90 0.10
CA TYR A 119 11.10 -7.00 -1.35
C TYR A 119 12.34 -7.81 -1.72
N LEU A 120 13.37 -7.87 -0.87
CA LEU A 120 14.58 -8.65 -1.15
C LEU A 120 14.35 -10.16 -1.04
N SER A 121 13.36 -10.57 -0.26
CA SER A 121 12.91 -11.96 -0.14
C SER A 121 11.80 -12.33 -1.12
N GLY A 122 11.25 -11.36 -1.87
CA GLY A 122 10.13 -11.59 -2.78
C GLY A 122 8.80 -11.87 -2.07
N THR A 123 8.68 -11.47 -0.80
CA THR A 123 7.53 -11.76 0.08
C THR A 123 6.68 -10.52 0.38
N ALA A 124 6.82 -9.47 -0.42
CA ALA A 124 6.05 -8.25 -0.35
C ALA A 124 5.78 -7.66 -1.73
N VAL A 125 4.72 -6.86 -1.82
CA VAL A 125 4.35 -6.07 -2.99
C VAL A 125 4.05 -4.63 -2.59
N ALA A 126 4.42 -3.68 -3.45
CA ALA A 126 3.91 -2.32 -3.45
C ALA A 126 3.04 -2.10 -4.69
N ILE A 127 1.81 -1.65 -4.48
CA ILE A 127 0.86 -1.26 -5.51
C ILE A 127 0.93 0.25 -5.66
N ARG A 128 1.06 0.73 -6.91
CA ARG A 128 1.09 2.14 -7.32
C ARG A 128 1.87 3.01 -6.33
N PRO A 129 3.18 2.75 -6.10
CA PRO A 129 3.96 3.44 -5.06
C PRO A 129 4.03 4.97 -5.23
N ASN A 130 3.81 5.48 -6.45
CA ASN A 130 3.72 6.92 -6.70
C ASN A 130 2.37 7.53 -6.24
N PHE A 131 1.30 6.73 -6.21
CA PHE A 131 -0.02 7.13 -5.72
C PHE A 131 -0.15 6.89 -4.21
N TYR A 132 0.53 5.86 -3.70
CA TYR A 132 0.53 5.49 -2.29
C TYR A 132 1.95 5.51 -1.70
N PRO A 133 2.60 6.68 -1.65
CA PRO A 133 3.97 6.79 -1.15
C PRO A 133 4.03 6.45 0.36
N VAL A 134 5.19 5.98 0.80
CA VAL A 134 5.46 5.71 2.23
C VAL A 134 5.30 6.99 3.04
N GLY A 135 4.64 6.88 4.19
CA GLY A 135 4.26 8.00 5.05
C GLY A 135 2.92 8.64 4.66
N SER A 136 2.28 8.21 3.57
CA SER A 136 0.95 8.69 3.18
C SER A 136 -0.15 7.77 3.71
N ALA A 137 -1.24 8.37 4.19
CA ALA A 137 -2.45 7.70 4.66
C ALA A 137 -3.71 8.44 4.20
N GLY A 138 -4.84 7.74 4.19
CA GLY A 138 -6.14 8.30 3.77
C GLY A 138 -6.30 8.40 2.25
N ASN A 139 -5.56 7.60 1.48
CA ASN A 139 -5.62 7.59 0.02
C ASN A 139 -6.75 6.71 -0.55
N PHE A 140 -7.47 5.98 0.31
CA PHE A 140 -8.59 5.13 -0.06
C PHE A 140 -9.93 5.69 0.43
N PHE A 141 -10.96 5.58 -0.40
CA PHE A 141 -12.34 5.85 0.00
C PHE A 141 -12.84 4.81 1.01
N THR A 142 -13.91 5.15 1.74
CA THR A 142 -14.50 4.25 2.75
C THR A 142 -14.87 2.87 2.18
N GLY A 143 -15.43 2.82 0.96
CA GLY A 143 -15.78 1.57 0.29
C GLY A 143 -14.56 0.71 -0.06
N GLU A 144 -13.53 1.33 -0.64
CA GLU A 144 -12.24 0.67 -0.94
C GLU A 144 -11.57 0.14 0.33
N MET A 145 -11.65 0.88 1.43
CA MET A 145 -11.13 0.44 2.71
C MET A 145 -11.86 -0.81 3.22
N LEU A 146 -13.18 -0.90 3.05
CA LEU A 146 -13.91 -2.13 3.40
C LEU A 146 -13.42 -3.32 2.59
N VAL A 147 -13.17 -3.15 1.29
CA VAL A 147 -12.60 -4.20 0.44
C VAL A 147 -11.21 -4.62 0.90
N ILE A 148 -10.32 -3.67 1.22
CA ILE A 148 -8.97 -3.99 1.73
C ILE A 148 -9.07 -4.79 3.03
N ARG A 149 -9.96 -4.41 3.94
CA ARG A 149 -10.19 -5.15 5.20
C ARG A 149 -10.74 -6.54 4.94
N ASP A 150 -11.60 -6.68 3.95
CA ASP A 150 -12.14 -7.96 3.53
C ASP A 150 -11.05 -8.90 2.98
N ILE A 151 -10.17 -8.39 2.12
CA ILE A 151 -9.00 -9.13 1.58
C ILE A 151 -8.12 -9.63 2.74
N LEU A 152 -7.83 -8.77 3.71
CA LEU A 152 -6.99 -9.14 4.86
C LEU A 152 -7.65 -10.18 5.77
N ALA A 153 -8.96 -10.08 5.98
CA ALA A 153 -9.72 -11.06 6.75
C ALA A 153 -9.71 -12.44 6.06
N GLU A 154 -9.82 -12.47 4.73
CA GLU A 154 -9.72 -13.68 3.93
C GLU A 154 -8.34 -14.33 4.01
N CYS A 155 -7.29 -13.52 4.16
CA CYS A 155 -5.93 -14.01 4.36
C CYS A 155 -5.63 -14.50 5.78
N ASP A 156 -6.59 -14.39 6.73
CA ASP A 156 -6.51 -14.88 8.12
C ASP A 156 -5.15 -14.64 8.83
N GLY A 157 -4.61 -13.44 8.64
CA GLY A 157 -3.34 -13.01 9.23
C GLY A 157 -2.07 -13.61 8.63
N VAL A 158 -2.16 -14.29 7.49
CA VAL A 158 -1.01 -14.65 6.65
C VAL A 158 -0.45 -13.42 5.94
N VAL A 159 -1.28 -12.42 5.67
CA VAL A 159 -0.90 -11.16 5.03
C VAL A 159 -1.06 -10.00 6.01
N ARG A 160 -0.11 -9.06 5.97
CA ARG A 160 -0.20 -7.75 6.64
C ARG A 160 -0.25 -6.64 5.59
N TRP A 161 -1.03 -5.59 5.91
CA TRP A 161 -1.12 -4.37 5.12
C TRP A 161 -0.33 -3.23 5.77
N GLY A 162 0.44 -2.50 4.98
CA GLY A 162 1.29 -1.43 5.48
C GLY A 162 0.55 -0.14 5.85
N GLY A 163 -0.71 0.03 5.43
CA GLY A 163 -1.53 1.16 5.86
C GLY A 163 -1.94 1.11 7.34
N ASP A 164 -1.73 -0.02 8.02
CA ASP A 164 -1.93 -0.12 9.47
C ASP A 164 -0.72 0.34 10.31
N ASP A 165 0.42 0.61 9.67
CA ASP A 165 1.58 1.16 10.36
C ASP A 165 1.29 2.59 10.83
N ARG A 166 1.46 2.84 12.14
CA ARG A 166 1.11 4.11 12.76
C ARG A 166 2.17 5.18 12.54
N ASP A 167 3.42 4.78 12.41
CA ASP A 167 4.55 5.70 12.36
C ASP A 167 4.93 6.01 10.91
N HIS A 168 4.83 5.01 10.04
CA HIS A 168 5.19 5.08 8.62
C HIS A 168 4.16 4.33 7.76
N PRO A 169 2.92 4.83 7.65
CA PRO A 169 1.87 4.18 6.86
C PRO A 169 2.32 3.99 5.41
N SER A 170 2.11 2.81 4.86
CA SER A 170 2.35 2.51 3.44
C SER A 170 1.15 1.79 2.86
N GLU A 171 0.17 2.57 2.43
CA GLU A 171 -1.14 2.08 1.99
C GLU A 171 -1.09 1.22 0.71
N GLY A 172 -0.04 1.35 -0.10
CA GLY A 172 0.19 0.46 -1.25
C GLY A 172 0.90 -0.85 -0.90
N HIS A 173 1.39 -1.03 0.33
CA HIS A 173 2.24 -2.15 0.71
C HIS A 173 1.46 -3.33 1.31
N PHE A 174 1.73 -4.54 0.80
CA PHE A 174 1.25 -5.79 1.39
C PHE A 174 2.40 -6.78 1.50
N GLN A 175 2.44 -7.59 2.56
CA GLN A 175 3.48 -8.58 2.78
C GLN A 175 2.98 -9.85 3.45
N ILE A 176 3.73 -10.94 3.27
CA ILE A 176 3.59 -12.14 4.10
C ILE A 176 3.99 -11.80 5.54
N ASP A 177 3.19 -12.27 6.49
CA ASP A 177 3.29 -11.95 7.92
C ASP A 177 3.53 -13.18 8.82
N VAL A 178 3.81 -14.31 8.21
CA VAL A 178 4.16 -15.56 8.90
C VAL A 178 5.59 -15.96 8.55
N PRO A 179 6.31 -16.66 9.45
CA PRO A 179 7.68 -17.09 9.17
C PRO A 179 7.73 -18.15 8.05
N PRO A 180 8.90 -18.35 7.43
CA PRO A 180 9.11 -19.45 6.49
C PRO A 180 8.70 -20.81 7.09
N GLY A 181 7.95 -21.61 6.33
CA GLY A 181 7.49 -22.94 6.77
C GLY A 181 6.25 -22.95 7.67
N ASP A 182 5.60 -21.80 7.90
CA ASP A 182 4.32 -21.77 8.62
C ASP A 182 3.21 -22.41 7.77
N THR A 183 2.61 -23.48 8.29
CA THR A 183 1.56 -24.25 7.60
C THR A 183 0.29 -23.45 7.26
N ARG A 184 0.07 -22.29 7.88
CA ARG A 184 -1.07 -21.41 7.53
C ARG A 184 -0.91 -20.84 6.12
N LEU A 185 0.31 -20.51 5.71
CA LEU A 185 0.58 -20.02 4.35
C LEU A 185 0.25 -21.09 3.30
N ASP A 186 0.73 -22.32 3.51
CA ASP A 186 0.49 -23.42 2.58
C ASP A 186 -1.00 -23.79 2.49
N ARG A 187 -1.70 -23.79 3.63
CA ARG A 187 -3.14 -24.03 3.68
C ARG A 187 -3.91 -22.96 2.91
N LEU A 188 -3.58 -21.68 3.13
CA LEU A 188 -4.24 -20.57 2.45
C LEU A 188 -4.00 -20.61 0.95
N ALA A 189 -2.76 -20.85 0.52
CA ALA A 189 -2.42 -21.00 -0.90
C ALA A 189 -3.23 -22.11 -1.57
N ARG A 190 -3.30 -23.29 -0.94
CA ARG A 190 -4.14 -24.40 -1.43
C ARG A 190 -5.62 -24.02 -1.53
N THR A 191 -6.16 -23.31 -0.54
CA THR A 191 -7.56 -22.84 -0.60
C THR A 191 -7.78 -21.92 -1.79
N PHE A 192 -6.86 -20.99 -2.08
CA PHE A 192 -6.98 -20.11 -3.24
C PHE A 192 -6.81 -20.84 -4.58
N GLU A 193 -5.93 -21.84 -4.66
CA GLU A 193 -5.80 -22.72 -5.83
C GLU A 193 -7.10 -23.51 -6.07
N GLU A 194 -7.66 -24.11 -5.02
CA GLU A 194 -8.95 -24.83 -5.07
C GLU A 194 -10.11 -23.93 -5.55
N TRP A 195 -10.10 -22.64 -5.19
CA TRP A 195 -11.10 -21.67 -5.67
C TRP A 195 -10.86 -21.23 -7.10
N ALA A 196 -9.61 -21.11 -7.55
CA ALA A 196 -9.29 -20.79 -8.94
C ALA A 196 -9.82 -21.87 -9.90
N ASP A 197 -9.86 -23.12 -9.44
CA ASP A 197 -10.40 -24.26 -10.17
C ASP A 197 -11.95 -24.34 -10.12
N GLN A 198 -12.63 -23.46 -9.36
CA GLN A 198 -14.08 -23.43 -9.20
C GLN A 198 -14.70 -22.12 -9.73
N PRO A 199 -15.51 -22.16 -10.82
CA PRO A 199 -16.01 -20.96 -11.49
C PRO A 199 -16.92 -20.04 -10.66
N ASP A 200 -17.41 -20.48 -9.50
CA ASP A 200 -18.39 -19.77 -8.65
C ASP A 200 -17.86 -19.33 -7.27
N ARG A 201 -16.55 -19.52 -6.98
CA ARG A 201 -15.94 -19.15 -5.69
C ARG A 201 -14.74 -18.20 -5.78
N GLY A 202 -14.46 -17.69 -6.98
CA GLY A 202 -13.35 -16.78 -7.21
C GLY A 202 -13.64 -15.30 -6.91
N PRO A 203 -12.58 -14.47 -6.83
CA PRO A 203 -12.67 -13.00 -6.83
C PRO A 203 -13.54 -12.47 -7.99
N GLY A 204 -14.47 -11.56 -7.69
CA GLY A 204 -15.48 -11.05 -8.65
C GLY A 204 -16.88 -11.68 -8.50
N THR A 205 -17.05 -12.64 -7.60
CA THR A 205 -18.38 -13.05 -7.13
C THR A 205 -18.94 -12.01 -6.16
N MET A 206 -20.27 -11.85 -6.11
CA MET A 206 -20.92 -10.86 -5.24
C MET A 206 -20.71 -11.22 -3.76
N ILE A 207 -19.65 -10.70 -3.16
CA ILE A 207 -19.29 -10.90 -1.77
C ILE A 207 -20.00 -9.86 -0.92
N ASP A 208 -20.72 -10.32 0.12
CA ASP A 208 -21.28 -9.42 1.14
C ASP A 208 -20.17 -8.85 2.03
N LEU A 209 -19.59 -7.74 1.57
CA LEU A 209 -18.55 -6.99 2.30
C LEU A 209 -19.06 -6.42 3.66
N LEU A 210 -20.38 -6.32 3.85
CA LEU A 210 -20.97 -5.81 5.09
C LEU A 210 -21.18 -6.90 6.15
N ASN A 211 -20.94 -8.17 5.78
CA ASN A 211 -21.06 -9.31 6.66
C ASN A 211 -20.34 -9.07 8.00
N ALA A 212 -21.11 -9.17 9.10
CA ALA A 212 -20.63 -8.82 10.44
C ALA A 212 -19.44 -9.69 10.89
N ARG A 213 -19.39 -10.96 10.48
CA ARG A 213 -18.32 -11.90 10.83
C ARG A 213 -17.00 -11.49 10.17
N ARG A 214 -17.03 -11.12 8.89
CA ARG A 214 -15.83 -10.70 8.15
C ARG A 214 -15.28 -9.38 8.68
N ARG A 215 -16.17 -8.42 8.99
CA ARG A 215 -15.77 -7.17 9.65
C ARG A 215 -15.18 -7.39 11.05
N SER A 216 -15.70 -8.32 11.84
CA SER A 216 -15.12 -8.68 13.13
C SER A 216 -13.73 -9.28 12.95
N ALA A 217 -13.57 -10.26 12.05
CA ALA A 217 -12.29 -10.89 11.78
C ALA A 217 -11.22 -9.86 11.33
N ALA A 218 -11.58 -8.89 10.50
CA ALA A 218 -10.68 -7.81 10.10
C ALA A 218 -10.26 -6.91 11.29
N LYS A 219 -11.19 -6.59 12.19
CA LYS A 219 -10.90 -5.81 13.40
C LYS A 219 -9.99 -6.59 14.36
N ASP A 220 -10.28 -7.86 14.57
CA ASP A 220 -9.50 -8.74 15.44
C ASP A 220 -8.09 -8.93 14.86
N LEU A 221 -7.97 -9.09 13.54
CA LEU A 221 -6.68 -9.15 12.87
C LEU A 221 -5.86 -7.87 13.07
N ARG A 222 -6.47 -6.71 12.83
CA ARG A 222 -5.81 -5.41 13.05
C ARG A 222 -5.34 -5.23 14.49
N ALA A 223 -6.11 -5.72 15.47
CA ALA A 223 -5.73 -5.65 16.88
C ALA A 223 -4.55 -6.58 17.22
N ARG A 224 -4.40 -7.71 16.52
CA ARG A 224 -3.32 -8.69 16.72
C ARG A 224 -2.02 -8.30 16.02
N GLN A 225 -2.10 -7.65 14.85
CA GLN A 225 -0.93 -7.23 14.09
C GLN A 225 -0.32 -5.96 14.70
N ARG A 226 0.97 -6.03 15.05
CA ARG A 226 1.71 -4.86 15.56
C ARG A 226 2.24 -4.01 14.39
N PRO A 227 2.49 -2.71 14.61
CA PRO A 227 3.27 -1.86 13.68
C PRO A 227 4.66 -2.48 13.39
N PHE A 228 5.27 -2.12 12.26
CA PHE A 228 6.49 -2.76 11.74
C PHE A 228 7.76 -2.53 12.59
#